data_AF-A0A0F9M0D6-F1
#
_entry.id   AF-A0A0F9M0D6-F1
#
_cell.length_a   1.000
_cell.length_b   1.000
_cell.length_c   1.000
_cell.angle_alpha   90.00
_cell.angle_beta   90.00
_cell.angle_gamma   90.00
#
_symmetry.space_group_name_H-M   'P 1'
#
loop_
_entity.id
_entity.type
_entity.pdbx_description
1 polymer ?
#
loop_
_entity_poly.entity_id
_entity_poly.type
_entity_poly.pdbx_seq_one_letter_code
_entity_poly.pdbx_strand_id
1 'polypeptide(L)'
;MKNIFLRVEHKRLKWHGWVIGFILFVYSSFSLYDYVMSILLKEAYFVDSGMTEFQIEYFTNFPIWVTIAWTVSVWGLFLATIAFLLRIRIAFILFLISLIGTLLYVIYTFGLSEGLEAMGVIWPAPILITIVIAAMALYCKKFFNIKVR
;
A
#
# COMPACT_ATOMS: atom_id res chain seq x y z
N MET A 1 7.75 11.76 20.55
CA MET A 1 6.89 10.62 20.16
C MET A 1 5.59 10.46 20.97
N LYS A 2 5.42 11.04 22.17
CA LYS A 2 4.24 10.84 23.05
C LYS A 2 2.84 11.17 22.46
N ASN A 3 2.74 11.77 21.28
CA ASN A 3 1.50 12.30 20.72
C ASN A 3 1.05 11.66 19.40
N ILE A 4 1.64 10.53 18.97
CA ILE A 4 1.35 9.95 17.65
C ILE A 4 0.05 9.13 17.61
N PHE A 5 -0.36 8.54 18.72
CA PHE A 5 -1.62 7.82 18.83
C PHE A 5 -2.82 8.73 19.18
N LEU A 6 -2.59 10.04 19.32
CA LEU A 6 -3.67 10.96 19.64
C LEU A 6 -4.61 11.14 18.45
N ARG A 7 -5.91 11.08 18.74
CA ARG A 7 -6.98 11.49 17.85
C ARG A 7 -7.05 13.01 17.80
N VAL A 8 -7.26 13.58 16.62
CA VAL A 8 -7.48 15.03 16.48
C VAL A 8 -8.97 15.33 16.45
N GLU A 9 -9.49 15.85 17.56
CA GLU A 9 -10.93 16.13 17.72
C GLU A 9 -11.35 17.53 17.24
N HIS A 10 -10.49 18.54 17.42
CA HIS A 10 -10.83 19.94 17.11
C HIS A 10 -10.73 20.29 15.61
N LYS A 11 -10.11 19.44 14.78
CA LYS A 11 -9.92 19.71 13.34
C LYS A 11 -10.83 18.81 12.51
N ARG A 12 -11.90 19.38 11.97
CA ARG A 12 -12.86 18.64 11.12
C ARG A 12 -12.21 18.22 9.81
N LEU A 13 -12.31 16.94 9.47
CA LEU A 13 -11.97 16.44 8.15
C LEU A 13 -13.02 16.92 7.16
N LYS A 14 -12.59 17.58 6.08
CA LYS A 14 -13.50 18.02 5.01
C LYS A 14 -14.09 16.80 4.28
N TRP A 15 -15.25 16.96 3.64
CA TRP A 15 -15.98 15.88 2.99
C TRP A 15 -15.10 15.05 2.02
N HIS A 16 -14.26 15.70 1.22
CA HIS A 16 -13.39 15.02 0.26
C HIS A 16 -12.36 14.11 0.95
N GLY A 17 -11.93 14.44 2.17
CA GLY A 17 -11.03 13.58 2.94
C GLY A 17 -11.72 12.27 3.35
N TRP A 18 -13.02 12.32 3.68
CA TRP A 18 -13.79 11.11 3.95
C TRP A 18 -13.97 10.25 2.71
N VAL A 19 -14.34 10.85 1.58
CA VAL A 19 -14.54 10.14 0.31
C VAL A 19 -13.24 9.45 -0.13
N ILE A 20 -12.13 10.19 -0.19
CA ILE A 20 -10.82 9.64 -0.56
C ILE A 20 -10.39 8.55 0.42
N GLY A 21 -10.54 8.80 1.73
CA GLY A 21 -10.19 7.81 2.75
C GLY A 21 -10.99 6.52 2.63
N PHE A 22 -12.28 6.60 2.32
CA PHE A 22 -13.14 5.43 2.16
C PHE A 22 -12.82 4.65 0.88
N ILE A 23 -12.63 5.33 -0.25
CA ILE A 23 -12.20 4.70 -1.50
C ILE A 23 -10.88 3.95 -1.29
N LEU A 24 -9.92 4.59 -0.62
CA LEU A 24 -8.62 3.99 -0.37
C LEU A 24 -8.69 2.84 0.63
N PHE A 25 -9.61 2.90 1.60
CA PHE A 25 -9.89 1.79 2.52
C PHE A 25 -10.48 0.58 1.79
N VAL A 26 -11.42 0.78 0.86
CA VAL A 26 -11.97 -0.30 0.04
C VAL A 26 -10.87 -0.91 -0.82
N TYR A 27 -10.10 -0.09 -1.54
CA TYR A 27 -8.97 -0.57 -2.34
C TYR A 27 -7.95 -1.35 -1.51
N SER A 28 -7.55 -0.82 -0.34
CA SER A 28 -6.56 -1.47 0.52
C SER A 28 -7.07 -2.76 1.14
N SER A 29 -8.38 -2.89 1.36
CA SER A 29 -9.00 -4.15 1.81
C SER A 29 -8.91 -5.23 0.74
N PHE A 30 -9.19 -4.91 -0.52
CA PHE A 30 -9.03 -5.85 -1.64
C PHE A 30 -7.56 -6.22 -1.85
N SER A 31 -6.66 -5.24 -1.82
CA SER A 31 -5.22 -5.49 -1.92
C SER A 31 -4.70 -6.38 -0.78
N LEU A 32 -5.21 -6.19 0.44
CA LEU A 32 -4.85 -7.04 1.58
C LEU A 32 -5.37 -8.47 1.41
N TYR A 33 -6.61 -8.64 0.95
CA TYR A 33 -7.17 -9.95 0.65
C TYR A 33 -6.33 -10.68 -0.42
N ASP A 34 -6.08 -10.02 -1.54
CA ASP A 34 -5.31 -10.56 -2.65
C ASP A 34 -3.89 -10.97 -2.22
N TYR A 35 -3.21 -10.12 -1.46
CA TYR A 35 -1.91 -10.41 -0.89
C TYR A 35 -1.96 -11.63 0.07
N VAL A 36 -2.93 -11.68 0.98
CA VAL A 36 -3.06 -12.78 1.93
C VAL A 36 -3.28 -14.11 1.19
N MET A 37 -4.15 -14.13 0.19
CA MET A 37 -4.38 -15.33 -0.61
C MET A 37 -3.14 -15.71 -1.42
N SER A 38 -2.44 -14.74 -2.01
CA SER A 38 -1.18 -14.95 -2.74
C SER A 38 -0.12 -15.62 -1.87
N ILE A 39 0.02 -15.24 -0.61
CA ILE A 39 1.02 -15.83 0.30
C ILE A 39 0.59 -17.19 0.85
N LEU A 40 -0.70 -17.34 1.18
CA LEU A 40 -1.22 -18.57 1.80
C LEU A 40 -1.37 -19.71 0.81
N LEU A 41 -1.90 -19.43 -0.38
CA LEU A 41 -2.26 -20.43 -1.38
C LEU A 41 -1.26 -20.50 -2.54
N LYS A 42 -0.48 -19.42 -2.75
CA LYS A 42 0.57 -19.34 -3.78
C LYS A 42 0.06 -19.72 -5.16
N GLU A 43 0.70 -20.70 -5.80
CA GLU A 43 0.41 -21.17 -7.15
C GLU A 43 -1.08 -21.48 -7.36
N ALA A 44 -1.73 -22.15 -6.40
CA ALA A 44 -3.15 -22.49 -6.52
C ALA A 44 -4.03 -21.24 -6.69
N TYR A 45 -3.76 -20.17 -5.93
CA TYR A 45 -4.50 -18.91 -6.04
C TYR A 45 -4.21 -18.18 -7.35
N PHE A 46 -2.97 -18.22 -7.84
CA PHE A 46 -2.61 -17.58 -9.10
C PHE A 46 -3.24 -18.27 -10.32
N VAL A 47 -3.30 -19.61 -10.30
CA VAL A 47 -4.04 -20.40 -11.30
C VAL A 47 -5.52 -20.05 -11.28
N ASP A 48 -6.15 -20.05 -10.10
CA ASP A 48 -7.56 -19.69 -9.93
C ASP A 48 -7.86 -18.24 -10.33
N SER A 49 -6.87 -17.35 -10.20
CA SER A 49 -6.93 -15.95 -10.62
C SER A 49 -6.75 -15.75 -12.13
N GLY A 50 -6.51 -16.82 -12.90
CA GLY A 50 -6.35 -16.78 -14.34
C GLY A 50 -5.00 -16.23 -14.82
N MET A 51 -3.96 -16.31 -13.99
CA MET A 51 -2.60 -15.91 -14.38
C MET A 51 -1.99 -16.89 -15.38
N THR A 52 -1.11 -16.39 -16.26
CA THR A 52 -0.31 -17.24 -17.15
C THR A 52 0.81 -17.95 -16.39
N GLU A 53 1.39 -19.01 -16.95
CA GLU A 53 2.54 -19.72 -16.35
C GLU A 53 3.71 -18.77 -16.04
N PHE A 54 4.01 -17.85 -16.96
CA PHE A 54 5.05 -16.83 -16.77
C PHE A 54 4.75 -15.90 -15.58
N GLN A 55 3.50 -15.49 -15.40
CA GLN A 55 3.09 -14.68 -14.26
C GLN A 55 3.20 -15.45 -12.95
N ILE A 56 2.73 -16.70 -12.94
CA ILE A 56 2.81 -17.58 -11.77
C ILE A 56 4.27 -17.77 -11.36
N GLU A 57 5.15 -18.10 -12.31
CA GLU A 57 6.58 -18.27 -12.05
C GLU A 57 7.19 -16.99 -11.47
N TYR A 58 6.85 -15.83 -12.02
CA TYR A 58 7.33 -14.54 -11.52
C TYR A 58 6.92 -14.28 -10.07
N PHE A 59 5.62 -14.41 -9.73
CA PHE A 59 5.09 -14.09 -8.39
C PHE A 59 5.45 -15.14 -7.34
N THR A 60 5.63 -16.41 -7.73
CA THR A 60 6.01 -17.48 -6.79
C THR A 60 7.50 -17.45 -6.43
N ASN A 61 8.35 -16.86 -7.28
CA ASN A 61 9.81 -16.82 -7.10
C ASN A 61 10.33 -15.48 -6.56
N PHE A 62 9.48 -14.67 -5.91
CA PHE A 62 9.95 -13.44 -5.28
C PHE A 62 11.04 -13.70 -4.24
N PRO A 63 12.18 -12.97 -4.32
CA PRO A 63 13.15 -12.94 -3.25
C PRO A 63 12.48 -12.51 -1.94
N ILE A 64 12.93 -13.08 -0.82
CA ILE A 64 12.31 -12.84 0.49
C ILE A 64 12.17 -11.36 0.85
N TRP A 65 13.15 -10.53 0.48
CA TRP A 65 13.12 -9.09 0.74
C TRP A 65 12.04 -8.36 -0.06
N VAL A 66 11.72 -8.83 -1.27
CA VAL A 66 10.63 -8.31 -2.11
C VAL A 66 9.29 -8.67 -1.50
N THR A 67 9.16 -9.92 -1.05
CA THR A 67 7.98 -10.37 -0.32
C THR A 67 7.74 -9.51 0.91
N ILE A 68 8.77 -9.25 1.73
CA ILE A 68 8.68 -8.34 2.90
C ILE A 68 8.27 -6.93 2.47
N ALA A 69 8.87 -6.38 1.41
CA ALA A 69 8.53 -5.06 0.91
C ALA A 69 7.05 -4.97 0.49
N TRP A 70 6.55 -6.01 -0.20
CA TRP A 70 5.15 -6.13 -0.58
C TRP A 70 4.23 -6.26 0.63
N THR A 71 4.59 -7.09 1.62
CA THR A 71 3.85 -7.19 2.90
C THR A 71 3.71 -5.81 3.55
N VAL A 72 4.83 -5.09 3.68
CA VAL A 72 4.89 -3.78 4.35
C VAL A 72 4.09 -2.74 3.57
N SER A 73 4.14 -2.77 2.25
CA SER A 73 3.33 -1.92 1.37
C SER A 73 1.83 -2.09 1.66
N VAL A 74 1.33 -3.33 1.57
CA VAL A 74 -0.09 -3.67 1.65
C VAL A 74 -0.65 -3.44 3.05
N TRP A 75 0.00 -4.00 4.07
CA TRP A 75 -0.43 -3.83 5.46
C TRP A 75 -0.31 -2.38 5.93
N GLY A 76 0.77 -1.70 5.53
CA GLY A 76 0.97 -0.29 5.83
C GLY A 76 -0.17 0.56 5.26
N LEU A 77 -0.57 0.33 4.00
CA LEU A 77 -1.65 1.08 3.36
C LEU A 77 -2.99 0.84 4.05
N PHE A 78 -3.32 -0.43 4.31
CA PHE A 78 -4.57 -0.80 4.99
C PHE A 78 -4.67 -0.13 6.37
N LEU A 79 -3.67 -0.31 7.22
CA LEU A 79 -3.64 0.29 8.56
C LEU A 79 -3.61 1.82 8.51
N ALA A 80 -2.90 2.41 7.54
CA ALA A 80 -2.87 3.86 7.36
C ALA A 80 -4.25 4.44 7.04
N THR A 81 -5.00 3.78 6.15
CA THR A 81 -6.35 4.23 5.75
C THR A 81 -7.33 4.18 6.92
N ILE A 82 -7.28 3.12 7.73
CA ILE A 82 -8.09 3.02 8.96
C ILE A 82 -7.72 4.14 9.93
N ALA A 83 -6.43 4.29 10.24
CA ALA A 83 -5.96 5.32 11.15
C ALA A 83 -6.34 6.73 10.66
N PHE A 84 -6.28 6.97 9.35
CA PHE A 84 -6.66 8.23 8.74
C PHE A 84 -8.15 8.53 8.92
N LEU A 85 -9.04 7.58 8.61
CA LEU A 85 -10.49 7.71 8.79
C LEU A 85 -10.86 7.93 10.27
N LEU A 86 -10.13 7.29 11.18
CA LEU A 86 -10.27 7.51 12.63
C LEU A 86 -9.67 8.84 13.10
N ARG A 87 -8.92 9.55 12.24
CA ARG A 87 -8.18 10.81 12.48
C ARG A 87 -7.11 10.68 13.56
N ILE A 88 -6.38 9.57 13.53
CA ILE A 88 -5.25 9.27 14.41
C ILE A 88 -3.95 9.67 13.71
N ARG A 89 -3.07 10.41 14.42
CA ARG A 89 -1.85 10.98 13.83
C ARG A 89 -0.86 9.94 13.29
N ILE A 90 -0.92 8.70 13.76
CA ILE A 90 -0.06 7.59 13.28
C ILE A 90 -0.29 7.26 11.80
N ALA A 91 -1.43 7.64 11.23
CA ALA A 91 -1.72 7.44 9.81
C ALA A 91 -0.58 7.96 8.91
N PHE A 92 0.05 9.08 9.26
CA PHE A 92 1.19 9.61 8.52
C PHE A 92 2.37 8.64 8.47
N ILE A 93 2.75 8.05 9.62
CA ILE A 93 3.87 7.10 9.66
C ILE A 93 3.50 5.82 8.93
N LEU A 94 2.27 5.32 9.07
CA LEU A 94 1.83 4.12 8.35
C LEU A 94 1.84 4.33 6.83
N PHE A 95 1.44 5.50 6.33
CA PHE A 95 1.59 5.84 4.92
C PHE A 95 3.07 5.91 4.49
N LEU A 96 3.98 6.42 5.32
CA LEU A 96 5.42 6.40 4.99
C LEU A 96 6.00 4.99 4.96
N ILE A 97 5.62 4.14 5.91
CA ILE A 97 6.02 2.73 5.94
C ILE A 97 5.55 2.02 4.68
N SER A 98 4.27 2.20 4.33
CA SER A 98 3.69 1.68 3.09
C SER A 98 4.43 2.22 1.85
N LEU A 99 4.77 3.51 1.84
CA LEU A 99 5.50 4.13 0.74
C LEU A 99 6.87 3.49 0.53
N ILE A 100 7.63 3.26 1.61
CA ILE A 100 8.94 2.60 1.54
C ILE A 100 8.81 1.19 0.98
N GLY A 101 7.86 0.39 1.51
CA GLY A 101 7.61 -0.96 0.99
C GLY A 101 7.23 -0.95 -0.49
N THR A 102 6.37 -0.02 -0.90
CA THR A 102 5.93 0.11 -2.29
C THR A 102 7.08 0.55 -3.21
N LEU A 103 7.93 1.47 -2.76
CA LEU A 103 9.11 1.89 -3.54
C LEU A 103 10.09 0.74 -3.75
N LEU A 104 10.37 -0.05 -2.72
CA LEU A 104 11.23 -1.24 -2.84
C LEU A 104 10.64 -2.27 -3.80
N TYR A 105 9.31 -2.49 -3.72
CA TYR A 105 8.59 -3.37 -4.65
C TYR A 105 8.66 -2.87 -6.11
N VAL A 106 8.46 -1.57 -6.33
CA VAL A 106 8.56 -0.91 -7.64
C VAL A 106 9.98 -1.00 -8.20
N ILE A 107 11.00 -0.75 -7.38
CA ILE A 107 12.41 -0.87 -7.78
C ILE A 107 12.71 -2.30 -8.25
N TYR A 108 12.24 -3.32 -7.52
CA TYR A 108 12.39 -4.70 -7.96
C TYR A 108 11.68 -4.96 -9.30
N THR A 109 10.39 -4.61 -9.36
CA THR A 109 9.50 -4.92 -10.48
C THR A 109 9.99 -4.31 -11.79
N PHE A 110 10.49 -3.08 -11.77
CA PHE A 110 10.87 -2.36 -12.99
C PHE A 110 12.38 -2.22 -13.21
N GLY A 111 13.19 -2.42 -12.17
CA GLY A 111 14.63 -2.20 -12.22
C GLY A 111 15.48 -3.46 -12.10
N LEU A 112 14.96 -4.53 -11.51
CA LEU A 112 15.75 -5.71 -11.11
C LEU A 112 15.12 -7.05 -11.55
N SER A 113 14.03 -7.02 -12.30
CA SER A 113 13.28 -8.21 -12.71
C SER A 113 12.48 -7.98 -13.99
N GLU A 114 11.87 -9.04 -14.52
CA GLU A 114 10.99 -9.03 -15.69
C GLU A 114 9.55 -8.60 -15.33
N GLY A 115 9.39 -7.87 -14.23
CA GLY A 115 8.08 -7.53 -13.67
C GLY A 115 7.21 -6.66 -14.58
N LEU A 116 7.82 -5.83 -15.44
CA LEU A 116 7.07 -5.07 -16.46
C LEU A 116 6.34 -6.01 -17.43
N GLU A 117 7.01 -7.06 -17.88
CA GLU A 117 6.43 -8.06 -18.79
C GLU A 117 5.41 -8.91 -18.05
N ALA A 118 5.73 -9.36 -16.84
CA ALA A 118 4.84 -10.18 -16.02
C ALA A 118 3.53 -9.44 -15.69
N MET A 119 3.59 -8.14 -15.41
CA MET A 119 2.38 -7.36 -15.13
C MET A 119 1.53 -7.09 -16.38
N GLY A 120 2.06 -7.19 -17.60
CA GLY A 120 1.29 -6.93 -18.82
C GLY A 120 0.52 -5.60 -18.73
N VAL A 121 -0.77 -5.61 -19.04
CA VAL A 121 -1.61 -4.38 -19.06
C VAL A 121 -1.76 -3.68 -17.70
N ILE A 122 -1.54 -4.38 -16.57
CA ILE A 122 -1.69 -3.79 -15.22
C ILE A 122 -0.40 -3.15 -14.69
N TRP A 123 0.66 -3.11 -15.50
CA TRP A 123 1.95 -2.52 -15.12
C TRP A 123 1.89 -1.10 -14.53
N PRO A 124 0.94 -0.19 -14.87
CA PRO A 124 0.91 1.14 -14.26
C PRO A 124 0.49 1.12 -12.78
N ALA A 125 -0.18 0.06 -12.31
CA ALA A 125 -0.84 0.03 -11.00
C ALA A 125 0.11 0.29 -9.81
N PRO A 126 1.30 -0.34 -9.71
CA PRO A 126 2.26 -0.07 -8.62
C PRO A 126 2.76 1.39 -8.60
N ILE A 127 2.89 2.02 -9.75
CA ILE A 127 3.33 3.43 -9.85
C ILE A 127 2.19 4.36 -9.39
N LEU A 128 0.97 4.12 -9.86
CA LEU A 128 -0.19 4.91 -9.50
C LEU A 128 -0.46 4.85 -7.99
N ILE A 129 -0.40 3.66 -7.39
CA ILE A 129 -0.61 3.53 -5.94
C ILE A 129 0.52 4.18 -5.14
N THR A 130 1.76 4.13 -5.61
CA THR A 130 2.89 4.86 -5.01
C THR A 130 2.61 6.37 -4.93
N ILE A 131 2.12 6.95 -6.03
CA ILE A 131 1.76 8.38 -6.10
C ILE A 131 0.63 8.69 -5.11
N VAL A 132 -0.41 7.85 -5.05
CA VAL A 132 -1.53 8.02 -4.12
C VAL A 132 -1.07 7.93 -2.66
N ILE A 133 -0.22 6.96 -2.32
CA ILE A 133 0.35 6.81 -0.98
C ILE A 133 1.17 8.05 -0.60
N ALA A 134 2.03 8.53 -1.50
CA ALA A 134 2.83 9.73 -1.28
C ALA A 134 1.95 10.97 -1.07
N ALA A 135 0.92 11.16 -1.90
CA ALA A 135 -0.05 12.24 -1.76
C ALA A 135 -0.79 12.17 -0.42
N MET A 136 -1.18 10.98 0.02
CA MET A 136 -1.84 10.76 1.31
C MET A 136 -0.91 10.98 2.50
N ALA A 137 0.36 10.60 2.41
CA ALA A 137 1.37 10.93 3.42
C ALA A 137 1.51 12.45 3.58
N LEU A 138 1.62 13.19 2.47
CA LEU A 138 1.71 14.65 2.47
C LEU A 138 0.42 15.30 3.01
N TYR A 139 -0.75 14.78 2.61
CA TYR A 139 -2.04 15.23 3.12
C TYR A 139 -2.11 15.04 4.64
N CYS A 140 -1.74 13.86 5.15
CA CYS A 140 -1.72 13.56 6.59
C CYS A 140 -0.74 14.47 7.34
N LYS A 141 0.46 14.71 6.81
CA LYS A 141 1.44 15.65 7.40
C LYS A 141 0.82 17.04 7.60
N LYS A 142 0.15 17.57 6.57
CA LYS A 142 -0.52 18.87 6.62
C LYS A 142 -1.75 18.87 7.53
N PHE A 143 -2.56 17.82 7.48
CA PHE A 143 -3.77 17.69 8.29
C PHE A 143 -3.43 17.62 9.78
N PHE A 144 -2.44 16.80 10.17
CA PHE A 144 -2.02 16.60 11.55
C PHE A 144 -0.97 17.61 12.06
N ASN A 145 -0.48 18.52 11.20
CA ASN A 145 0.57 19.50 11.52
C ASN A 145 1.85 18.85 12.08
N ILE A 146 2.30 17.78 11.41
CA ILE A 146 3.48 17.03 11.84
C ILE A 146 4.75 17.79 11.42
N LYS A 147 5.56 18.17 12.42
CA LYS A 147 6.89 18.75 12.20
C LYS A 147 7.89 17.61 12.05
N VAL A 148 8.49 17.50 10.86
CA VAL A 148 9.68 16.68 10.63
C VAL A 148 10.85 17.61 10.96
N ARG A 149 11.56 17.33 12.06
CA ARG A 149 12.83 18.00 12.37
C ARG A 149 13.95 17.19 11.75
#